data_AF-A0A139I1E2-F1
#
_entry.id   AF-A0A139I1E2-F1
#
_cell.length_a   1.000
_cell.length_b   1.000
_cell.length_c   1.000
_cell.angle_alpha   90.00
_cell.angle_beta   90.00
_cell.angle_gamma   90.00
#
_symmetry.space_group_name_H-M   'P 1'
#
loop_
_entity.id
_entity.type
_entity.pdbx_description
1 polymer ?
#
loop_
_entity_poly.entity_id
_entity_poly.type
_entity_poly.pdbx_seq_one_letter_code
_entity_poly.pdbx_strand_id
1 'polypeptide(L)'
;MTDIYRPDGSFDCTTNRLPHRSKFDAEHTIRWIWKDLGLPGSNLPYSLLGERAALLPSSFNIGHLAQASIALSALAAASVDALRNNAPARKYGALSMTPTSFFRATDLALSQPKKLGPEHLSKLRPGLIYASLNAWGDDGPWAHNRGFGSIVQTVSGMNVSEAEHFGTSPAKAMPVQALDHAAGYLLATGISAALYKRAIERGSWEVTVSLAGVMKYLRSLGQHPGRSGFECEGLTEGELESFLEARETGFGTLRAVSHSAQVEGKHPGWDVMPKLLGSDQAEWL
;
A
#
# COMPACT_ATOMS: atom_id res chain seq x y z
N MET A 1 -13.00 -22.09 -17.50
CA MET A 1 -12.74 -22.48 -16.10
C MET A 1 -11.54 -23.39 -16.09
N THR A 2 -10.33 -22.86 -15.97
CA THR A 2 -9.14 -23.67 -15.72
C THR A 2 -8.55 -23.14 -14.44
N ASP A 3 -8.61 -23.96 -13.40
CA ASP A 3 -8.22 -23.62 -12.03
C ASP A 3 -6.73 -23.31 -11.96
N ILE A 4 -6.41 -22.13 -11.42
CA ILE A 4 -5.05 -21.68 -11.08
C ILE A 4 -4.66 -22.22 -9.69
N TYR A 5 -5.43 -23.17 -9.19
CA TYR A 5 -5.22 -23.85 -7.92
C TYR A 5 -4.87 -25.29 -8.21
N ARG A 6 -3.78 -25.76 -7.62
CA ARG A 6 -3.48 -27.19 -7.55
C ARG A 6 -4.58 -27.88 -6.72
N PRO A 7 -4.77 -29.20 -6.88
CA PRO A 7 -5.76 -29.97 -6.13
C PRO A 7 -5.62 -29.88 -4.59
N ASP A 8 -4.44 -29.48 -4.10
CA ASP A 8 -4.14 -29.23 -2.68
C ASP A 8 -4.47 -27.81 -2.21
N GLY A 9 -5.09 -26.98 -3.07
CA GLY A 9 -5.39 -25.57 -2.79
C GLY A 9 -4.21 -24.62 -2.95
N SER A 10 -3.03 -25.09 -3.38
CA SER A 10 -1.86 -24.23 -3.60
C SER A 10 -1.95 -23.50 -4.95
N PHE A 11 -1.56 -22.21 -4.95
CA PHE A 11 -1.64 -21.35 -6.14
C PHE A 11 -0.56 -21.70 -7.18
N ASP A 12 -0.98 -22.03 -8.41
CA ASP A 12 -0.09 -22.29 -9.54
C ASP A 12 0.27 -20.99 -10.29
N CYS A 13 1.48 -20.52 -10.01
CA CYS A 13 2.03 -19.28 -10.50
C CYS A 13 2.95 -19.48 -11.73
N THR A 14 2.78 -20.57 -12.49
CA THR A 14 3.57 -20.89 -13.70
C THR A 14 2.91 -20.46 -15.01
N THR A 15 1.65 -20.00 -15.00
CA THR A 15 0.93 -19.60 -16.21
C THR A 15 1.11 -18.10 -16.52
N ASN A 16 1.46 -17.76 -17.76
CA ASN A 16 1.59 -16.37 -18.25
C ASN A 16 0.25 -15.62 -18.42
N ARG A 17 -0.86 -16.14 -17.86
CA ARG A 17 -2.16 -15.47 -17.88
C ARG A 17 -2.36 -14.70 -16.58
N LEU A 18 -2.87 -13.46 -16.67
CA LEU A 18 -3.31 -12.71 -15.49
C LEU A 18 -4.30 -13.58 -14.71
N PRO A 19 -4.05 -13.88 -13.43
CA PRO A 19 -4.91 -14.76 -12.67
C PRO A 19 -6.28 -14.12 -12.47
N HIS A 20 -7.32 -14.94 -12.42
CA HIS A 20 -8.66 -14.48 -12.03
C HIS A 20 -8.64 -14.17 -10.53
N ARG A 21 -8.60 -12.88 -10.16
CA ARG A 21 -8.39 -12.46 -8.76
C ARG A 21 -9.66 -12.34 -7.93
N SER A 22 -10.84 -12.63 -8.49
CA SER A 22 -12.11 -12.52 -7.76
C SER A 22 -12.25 -13.46 -6.55
N LYS A 23 -11.36 -14.45 -6.44
CA LYS A 23 -11.30 -15.40 -5.32
C LYS A 23 -10.06 -15.21 -4.47
N PHE A 24 -9.25 -14.19 -4.77
CA PHE A 24 -8.09 -13.90 -3.96
C PHE A 24 -8.56 -13.33 -2.62
N ASP A 25 -7.88 -13.70 -1.55
CA ASP A 25 -7.84 -12.90 -0.33
C ASP A 25 -6.57 -12.03 -0.33
N ALA A 26 -6.38 -11.29 0.77
CA ALA A 26 -5.20 -10.45 0.93
C ALA A 26 -3.89 -11.25 0.92
N GLU A 27 -3.86 -12.47 1.48
CA GLU A 27 -2.65 -13.31 1.50
C GLU A 27 -2.24 -13.74 0.08
N HIS A 28 -3.21 -14.20 -0.72
CA HIS A 28 -3.00 -14.54 -2.12
C HIS A 28 -2.42 -13.35 -2.90
N THR A 29 -2.93 -12.14 -2.64
CA THR A 29 -2.41 -10.93 -3.27
C THR A 29 -1.00 -10.62 -2.85
N ILE A 30 -0.70 -10.69 -1.55
CA ILE A 30 0.65 -10.47 -1.01
C ILE A 30 1.61 -11.46 -1.68
N ARG A 31 1.30 -12.76 -1.68
CA ARG A 31 2.13 -13.80 -2.29
C ARG A 31 2.35 -13.57 -3.79
N TRP A 32 1.29 -13.21 -4.51
CA TRP A 32 1.34 -12.97 -5.94
C TRP A 32 2.25 -11.79 -6.29
N ILE A 33 2.05 -10.64 -5.64
CA ILE A 33 2.88 -9.44 -5.87
C ILE A 33 4.33 -9.68 -5.40
N TRP A 34 4.52 -10.33 -4.24
CA TRP A 34 5.84 -10.65 -3.69
C TRP A 34 6.67 -11.50 -4.65
N LYS A 35 6.04 -12.53 -5.24
CA LYS A 35 6.68 -13.39 -6.23
C LYS A 35 6.98 -12.63 -7.52
N ASP A 36 6.04 -11.83 -8.01
CA ASP A 36 6.21 -11.03 -9.24
C ASP A 36 7.37 -10.03 -9.11
N LEU A 37 7.52 -9.45 -7.92
CA LEU A 37 8.66 -8.60 -7.59
C LEU A 37 9.99 -9.36 -7.45
N GLY A 38 9.99 -10.71 -7.45
CA GLY A 38 11.20 -11.51 -7.31
C GLY A 38 11.84 -11.44 -5.92
N LEU A 39 11.05 -11.19 -4.88
CA LEU A 39 11.53 -11.12 -3.50
C LEU A 39 11.66 -12.52 -2.88
N PRO A 40 12.59 -12.73 -1.92
CA PRO A 40 12.85 -14.05 -1.33
C PRO A 40 11.61 -14.59 -0.60
N GLY A 41 11.28 -15.86 -0.83
CA GLY A 41 10.01 -16.46 -0.38
C GLY A 41 9.94 -16.88 1.10
N SER A 42 11.03 -16.83 1.87
CA SER A 42 11.13 -17.51 3.16
C SER A 42 10.46 -16.83 4.37
N ASN A 43 9.79 -15.68 4.22
CA ASN A 43 9.29 -14.92 5.38
C ASN A 43 7.99 -14.15 5.12
N LEU A 44 6.99 -14.77 4.47
CA LEU A 44 5.63 -14.22 4.51
C LEU A 44 4.93 -14.76 5.77
N PRO A 45 4.90 -14.01 6.88
CA PRO A 45 4.20 -14.41 8.10
C PRO A 45 2.70 -14.58 7.81
N TYR A 46 2.18 -15.75 8.17
CA TYR A 46 0.78 -16.11 7.99
C TYR A 46 -0.18 -15.30 8.89
N SER A 47 0.34 -14.51 9.85
CA SER A 47 -0.41 -13.79 10.89
C SER A 47 -0.53 -12.28 10.69
N LEU A 48 -0.21 -11.74 9.50
CA LEU A 48 -0.26 -10.29 9.24
C LEU A 48 -1.66 -9.70 9.05
N LEU A 49 -2.64 -10.56 8.78
CA LEU A 49 -3.96 -10.13 8.34
C LEU A 49 -4.92 -10.20 9.52
N GLY A 50 -5.54 -9.07 9.84
CA GLY A 50 -6.62 -9.03 10.82
C GLY A 50 -7.84 -9.79 10.32
N GLU A 51 -8.52 -10.50 11.23
CA GLU A 51 -9.70 -11.33 10.91
C GLU A 51 -10.87 -10.51 10.33
N ARG A 52 -10.93 -9.21 10.61
CA ARG A 52 -11.96 -8.29 10.10
C ARG A 52 -11.46 -7.46 8.92
N ALA A 53 -11.58 -8.02 7.70
CA ALA A 53 -11.33 -7.27 6.47
C ALA A 53 -12.45 -6.25 6.15
N ALA A 54 -13.69 -6.47 6.63
CA ALA A 54 -14.85 -5.69 6.22
C ALA A 54 -15.21 -4.57 7.23
N LEU A 55 -14.33 -3.58 7.45
CA LEU A 55 -14.66 -2.42 8.32
C LEU A 55 -15.19 -1.21 7.56
N LEU A 56 -15.14 -1.22 6.23
CA LEU A 56 -15.63 -0.14 5.38
C LEU A 56 -16.78 -0.65 4.50
N PRO A 57 -18.00 -0.11 4.65
CA PRO A 57 -19.14 -0.48 3.80
C PRO A 57 -18.85 -0.17 2.33
N SER A 58 -18.82 -1.19 1.48
CA SER A 58 -18.44 -1.05 0.07
C SER A 58 -18.78 -2.31 -0.73
N SER A 59 -19.28 -2.15 -1.95
CA SER A 59 -19.39 -3.28 -2.90
C SER A 59 -18.02 -3.77 -3.38
N PHE A 60 -16.97 -2.95 -3.34
CA PHE A 60 -15.60 -3.35 -3.67
C PHE A 60 -14.85 -3.95 -2.47
N ASN A 61 -13.90 -4.84 -2.75
CA ASN A 61 -13.00 -5.46 -1.76
C ASN A 61 -11.92 -4.48 -1.25
N ILE A 62 -12.34 -3.38 -0.60
CA ILE A 62 -11.44 -2.32 -0.13
C ILE A 62 -10.56 -2.78 1.02
N GLY A 63 -11.13 -3.54 1.95
CA GLY A 63 -10.39 -4.10 3.08
C GLY A 63 -9.26 -5.01 2.66
N HIS A 64 -9.51 -5.88 1.67
CA HIS A 64 -8.49 -6.68 1.01
C HIS A 64 -7.38 -5.80 0.45
N LEU A 65 -7.71 -4.81 -0.39
CA LEU A 65 -6.72 -3.92 -1.00
C LEU A 65 -5.87 -3.20 0.06
N ALA A 66 -6.50 -2.70 1.12
CA ALA A 66 -5.84 -2.02 2.22
C ALA A 66 -4.87 -2.98 2.96
N GLN A 67 -5.36 -4.13 3.41
CA GLN A 67 -4.55 -5.12 4.12
C GLN A 67 -3.36 -5.57 3.28
N ALA A 68 -3.60 -5.93 2.02
CA ALA A 68 -2.55 -6.45 1.15
C ALA A 68 -1.48 -5.39 0.85
N SER A 69 -1.87 -4.16 0.51
CA SER A 69 -0.92 -3.09 0.20
C SER A 69 -0.10 -2.66 1.42
N ILE A 70 -0.72 -2.51 2.60
CA ILE A 70 -0.04 -2.20 3.86
C ILE A 70 0.96 -3.31 4.20
N ALA A 71 0.52 -4.56 4.21
CA ALA A 71 1.36 -5.71 4.53
C ALA A 71 2.56 -5.83 3.58
N LEU A 72 2.34 -5.71 2.27
CA LEU A 72 3.41 -5.70 1.26
C LEU A 72 4.46 -4.64 1.55
N SER A 73 4.03 -3.42 1.88
CA SER A 73 4.96 -2.32 2.14
C SER A 73 5.82 -2.57 3.39
N ALA A 74 5.21 -3.08 4.46
CA ALA A 74 5.90 -3.40 5.71
C ALA A 74 6.89 -4.56 5.52
N LEU A 75 6.47 -5.63 4.84
CA LEU A 75 7.30 -6.78 4.54
C LEU A 75 8.50 -6.41 3.65
N ALA A 76 8.28 -5.61 2.61
CA ALA A 76 9.34 -5.20 1.72
C ALA A 76 10.36 -4.30 2.43
N ALA A 77 9.90 -3.36 3.25
CA ALA A 77 10.78 -2.51 4.06
C ALA A 77 11.61 -3.32 5.06
N ALA A 78 10.99 -4.27 5.76
CA ALA A 78 11.67 -5.16 6.69
C ALA A 78 12.68 -6.08 5.99
N SER A 79 12.41 -6.53 4.77
CA SER A 79 13.37 -7.32 3.97
C SER A 79 14.61 -6.51 3.60
N VAL A 80 14.44 -5.21 3.31
CA VAL A 80 15.57 -4.29 3.09
C VAL A 80 16.36 -4.07 4.37
N ASP A 81 15.71 -3.88 5.52
CA ASP A 81 16.37 -3.73 6.82
C ASP A 81 17.18 -4.99 7.18
N ALA A 82 16.59 -6.18 7.02
CA ALA A 82 17.28 -7.45 7.27
C ALA A 82 18.53 -7.59 6.38
N LEU A 83 18.39 -7.30 5.08
CA LEU A 83 19.50 -7.34 4.13
C LEU A 83 20.63 -6.37 4.50
N ARG A 84 20.29 -5.14 4.91
CA ARG A 84 21.27 -4.11 5.29
C ARG A 84 22.01 -4.44 6.57
N ASN A 85 21.34 -5.06 7.53
CA ASN A 85 21.91 -5.38 8.84
C ASN A 85 22.54 -6.78 8.90
N ASN A 86 22.60 -7.50 7.77
CA ASN A 86 23.05 -8.90 7.70
C ASN A 86 22.37 -9.80 8.75
N ALA A 87 21.09 -9.53 9.01
CA ALA A 87 20.29 -10.23 9.99
C ALA A 87 19.40 -11.27 9.27
N PRO A 88 19.06 -12.40 9.92
CA PRO A 88 17.96 -13.22 9.43
C PRO A 88 16.71 -12.33 9.34
N ALA A 89 15.90 -12.54 8.30
CA ALA A 89 14.64 -11.85 8.18
C ALA A 89 13.83 -12.02 9.48
N ARG A 90 13.47 -10.89 10.10
CA ARG A 90 12.84 -10.89 11.42
C ARG A 90 11.49 -11.61 11.35
N LYS A 91 11.15 -12.36 12.41
CA LYS A 91 9.84 -12.99 12.53
C LYS A 91 8.82 -11.89 12.79
N TYR A 92 7.72 -11.91 12.07
CA TYR A 92 6.64 -10.93 12.28
C TYR A 92 5.63 -11.56 13.23
N GLY A 93 5.40 -10.92 14.37
CA GLY A 93 4.23 -11.19 15.20
C GLY A 93 2.96 -10.69 14.50
N ALA A 94 1.80 -11.17 14.94
CA ALA A 94 0.53 -10.50 14.65
C ALA A 94 0.66 -8.98 14.94
N LEU A 95 -0.12 -8.16 14.24
CA LEU A 95 -0.30 -6.74 14.57
C LEU A 95 -0.70 -6.60 16.05
N SER A 96 0.30 -6.51 16.93
CA SER A 96 0.13 -6.42 18.38
C SER A 96 1.24 -5.54 18.94
N MET A 97 0.77 -4.40 19.43
CA MET A 97 1.45 -3.25 20.00
C MET A 97 2.44 -3.60 21.11
N THR A 98 3.73 -3.22 20.98
CA THR A 98 4.68 -2.84 22.08
C THR A 98 6.13 -2.60 21.58
N PRO A 99 7.01 -1.89 22.34
CA PRO A 99 8.10 -1.07 21.76
C PRO A 99 9.43 -1.85 21.44
N THR A 100 10.32 -1.55 20.47
CA THR A 100 11.49 -0.60 20.57
C THR A 100 12.17 -0.28 19.18
N SER A 101 12.32 1.00 18.74
CA SER A 101 13.35 1.72 17.87
C SER A 101 13.71 1.49 16.34
N PHE A 102 13.43 2.52 15.50
CA PHE A 102 14.13 3.20 14.33
C PHE A 102 14.49 2.62 12.91
N PHE A 103 14.18 3.40 11.82
CA PHE A 103 14.77 3.35 10.45
C PHE A 103 14.58 4.68 9.63
N ARG A 104 15.54 5.10 8.77
CA ARG A 104 15.48 6.30 7.87
C ARG A 104 15.92 5.93 6.42
N ALA A 105 15.27 6.48 5.39
CA ALA A 105 15.62 6.27 3.97
C ALA A 105 15.96 7.60 3.25
N THR A 106 17.16 7.70 2.71
CA THR A 106 17.65 8.80 1.84
C THR A 106 17.93 8.26 0.43
N ASP A 107 17.76 9.12 -0.60
CA ASP A 107 17.85 8.86 -2.06
C ASP A 107 16.52 8.55 -2.80
N LEU A 108 15.49 9.38 -2.63
CA LEU A 108 14.28 9.37 -3.49
C LEU A 108 14.24 10.62 -4.38
N ALA A 109 14.15 10.44 -5.70
CA ALA A 109 13.87 11.54 -6.63
C ALA A 109 12.39 11.46 -7.06
N LEU A 110 11.58 12.42 -6.62
CA LEU A 110 10.22 12.67 -7.14
C LEU A 110 10.36 13.76 -8.21
N SER A 111 10.03 13.47 -9.48
CA SER A 111 10.10 14.52 -10.50
C SER A 111 8.99 14.46 -11.54
N GLN A 112 8.49 15.65 -11.88
CA GLN A 112 7.82 15.99 -13.13
C GLN A 112 8.42 17.35 -13.56
N PRO A 113 9.54 17.33 -14.29
CA PRO A 113 9.54 17.93 -15.62
C PRO A 113 10.34 17.12 -16.66
N LYS A 114 9.97 17.26 -17.94
CA LYS A 114 10.46 16.57 -19.16
C LYS A 114 12.00 16.48 -19.37
N LYS A 115 12.83 17.04 -18.48
CA LYS A 115 14.30 17.01 -18.56
C LYS A 115 14.97 16.01 -17.58
N LEU A 116 14.23 15.42 -16.65
CA LEU A 116 14.77 14.52 -15.62
C LEU A 116 14.10 13.13 -15.65
N GLY A 117 14.04 12.52 -16.85
CA GLY A 117 13.49 11.16 -17.00
C GLY A 117 14.43 10.07 -16.44
N PRO A 118 13.90 8.85 -16.21
CA PRO A 118 14.66 7.72 -15.64
C PRO A 118 15.92 7.37 -16.46
N GLU A 119 15.83 7.39 -17.79
CA GLU A 119 16.97 7.15 -18.67
C GLU A 119 18.07 8.21 -18.52
N HIS A 120 17.70 9.49 -18.40
CA HIS A 120 18.66 10.57 -18.23
C HIS A 120 19.32 10.52 -16.85
N LEU A 121 18.51 10.35 -15.79
CA LEU A 121 18.98 10.31 -14.42
C LEU A 121 19.86 9.08 -14.13
N SER A 122 19.54 7.92 -14.72
CA SER A 122 20.35 6.71 -14.56
C SER A 122 21.73 6.82 -15.21
N LYS A 123 21.88 7.61 -16.29
CA LYS A 123 23.20 7.94 -16.88
C LYS A 123 24.02 8.87 -15.97
N LEU A 124 23.36 9.81 -15.30
CA LEU A 124 24.03 10.75 -14.38
C LEU A 124 24.41 10.08 -13.04
N ARG A 125 23.54 9.22 -12.52
CA ARG A 125 23.76 8.48 -11.26
C ARG A 125 23.38 7.01 -11.44
N PRO A 126 24.31 6.16 -11.92
CA PRO A 126 24.10 4.72 -11.94
C PRO A 126 23.79 4.18 -10.54
N GLY A 127 22.81 3.28 -10.43
CA GLY A 127 22.31 2.78 -9.15
C GLY A 127 21.19 3.62 -8.53
N LEU A 128 20.65 4.63 -9.25
CA LEU A 128 19.49 5.38 -8.79
C LEU A 128 18.22 4.52 -8.83
N ILE A 129 17.32 4.74 -7.87
CA ILE A 129 15.94 4.28 -7.94
C ILE A 129 15.07 5.46 -8.33
N TYR A 130 14.43 5.37 -9.48
CA TYR A 130 13.46 6.36 -9.96
C TYR A 130 12.05 5.88 -9.59
N ALA A 131 11.30 6.70 -8.87
CA ALA A 131 9.95 6.34 -8.43
C ALA A 131 8.95 7.41 -8.88
N SER A 132 7.86 6.99 -9.50
CA SER A 132 6.80 7.87 -9.97
C SER A 132 5.42 7.40 -9.50
N LEU A 133 4.58 8.35 -9.11
CA LEU A 133 3.18 8.12 -8.81
C LEU A 133 2.34 9.18 -9.52
N ASN A 134 1.36 8.75 -10.31
CA ASN A 134 0.48 9.64 -11.04
C ASN A 134 -0.97 9.10 -11.05
N ALA A 135 -1.90 9.84 -11.66
CA ALA A 135 -3.30 9.43 -11.66
C ALA A 135 -3.63 8.36 -12.73
N TRP A 136 -3.00 8.40 -13.90
CA TRP A 136 -3.54 7.77 -15.12
C TRP A 136 -2.64 6.71 -15.77
N GLY A 137 -1.37 6.62 -15.36
CA GLY A 137 -0.30 5.91 -16.07
C GLY A 137 0.48 6.85 -16.99
N ASP A 138 1.59 6.33 -17.53
CA ASP A 138 2.47 7.11 -18.40
C ASP A 138 2.01 7.09 -19.87
N ASP A 139 1.09 6.19 -20.21
CA ASP A 139 0.54 5.99 -21.54
C ASP A 139 -0.98 6.15 -21.60
N GLY A 140 -1.49 6.40 -22.81
CA GLY A 140 -2.92 6.46 -23.10
C GLY A 140 -3.52 7.87 -23.03
N PRO A 141 -4.82 8.00 -23.36
CA PRO A 141 -5.45 9.29 -23.63
C PRO A 141 -5.51 10.23 -22.42
N TRP A 142 -5.29 9.73 -21.21
CA TRP A 142 -5.39 10.48 -19.96
C TRP A 142 -4.02 10.72 -19.30
N ALA A 143 -2.92 10.21 -19.87
CA ALA A 143 -1.58 10.29 -19.26
C ALA A 143 -1.11 11.72 -18.94
N HIS A 144 -1.60 12.71 -19.68
CA HIS A 144 -1.27 14.12 -19.48
C HIS A 144 -2.28 14.90 -18.64
N ASN A 145 -3.31 14.24 -18.13
CA ASN A 145 -4.32 14.87 -17.30
C ASN A 145 -3.89 14.90 -15.83
N ARG A 146 -4.35 15.92 -15.10
CA ARG A 146 -4.25 15.93 -13.64
C ARG A 146 -5.34 15.02 -13.06
N GLY A 147 -5.12 14.49 -11.85
CA GLY A 147 -6.09 13.64 -11.19
C GLY A 147 -5.77 13.44 -9.71
N PHE A 148 -6.79 13.06 -8.97
CA PHE A 148 -6.77 12.61 -7.58
C PHE A 148 -7.74 11.45 -7.42
N GLY A 149 -7.65 10.68 -6.33
CA GLY A 149 -8.41 9.45 -6.13
C GLY A 149 -9.89 9.56 -6.50
N SER A 150 -10.61 10.58 -6.04
CA SER A 150 -12.04 10.71 -6.32
C SER A 150 -12.38 10.97 -7.80
N ILE A 151 -11.49 11.62 -8.58
CA ILE A 151 -11.69 11.72 -10.04
C ILE A 151 -11.57 10.32 -10.66
N VAL A 152 -10.57 9.54 -10.27
CA VAL A 152 -10.39 8.16 -10.78
C VAL A 152 -11.59 7.29 -10.40
N GLN A 153 -12.11 7.41 -9.17
CA GLN A 153 -13.36 6.73 -8.77
C GLN A 153 -14.51 7.08 -9.72
N THR A 154 -14.69 8.38 -10.00
CA THR A 154 -15.80 8.88 -10.81
C THR A 154 -15.72 8.35 -12.24
N VAL A 155 -14.58 8.55 -12.90
CA VAL A 155 -14.44 8.25 -14.33
C VAL A 155 -14.29 6.76 -14.60
N SER A 156 -13.85 5.98 -13.60
CA SER A 156 -13.84 4.51 -13.70
C SER A 156 -15.21 3.89 -13.48
N GLY A 157 -16.24 4.69 -13.15
CA GLY A 157 -17.59 4.21 -12.84
C GLY A 157 -17.71 3.54 -11.47
N MET A 158 -16.74 3.73 -10.56
CA MET A 158 -16.77 3.13 -9.23
C MET A 158 -17.97 3.64 -8.43
N ASN A 159 -18.21 4.95 -8.44
CA ASN A 159 -19.29 5.57 -7.66
C ASN A 159 -20.68 5.15 -8.14
N VAL A 160 -20.85 4.99 -9.46
CA VAL A 160 -22.10 4.48 -10.05
C VAL A 160 -22.32 3.03 -9.65
N SER A 161 -21.29 2.19 -9.76
CA SER A 161 -21.36 0.79 -9.37
C SER A 161 -21.71 0.61 -7.89
N GLU A 162 -21.13 1.41 -6.99
CA GLU A 162 -21.51 1.42 -5.57
C GLU A 162 -22.98 1.80 -5.37
N ALA A 163 -23.44 2.84 -6.05
CA ALA A 163 -24.81 3.32 -5.96
C ALA A 163 -25.83 2.27 -6.44
N GLU A 164 -25.51 1.56 -7.52
CA GLU A 164 -26.30 0.45 -8.05
C GLU A 164 -26.38 -0.72 -7.05
N HIS A 165 -25.24 -1.14 -6.48
CA HIS A 165 -25.21 -2.24 -5.50
C HIS A 165 -25.99 -1.87 -4.22
N PHE A 166 -25.90 -0.62 -3.78
CA PHE A 166 -26.63 -0.15 -2.60
C PHE A 166 -28.11 0.15 -2.87
N GLY A 167 -28.48 0.39 -4.13
CA GLY A 167 -29.83 0.82 -4.53
C GLY A 167 -30.13 2.29 -4.17
N THR A 168 -29.16 3.19 -4.37
CA THR A 168 -29.30 4.63 -4.09
C THR A 168 -28.93 5.50 -5.29
N SER A 169 -29.37 6.75 -5.25
CA SER A 169 -29.02 7.80 -6.21
C SER A 169 -29.13 9.17 -5.51
N PRO A 170 -28.24 10.15 -5.79
CA PRO A 170 -27.13 10.09 -6.74
C PRO A 170 -25.93 9.28 -6.23
N ALA A 171 -25.06 8.88 -7.16
CA ALA A 171 -23.75 8.28 -6.85
C ALA A 171 -22.88 9.24 -6.01
N LYS A 172 -22.08 8.68 -5.09
CA LYS A 172 -21.26 9.45 -4.14
C LYS A 172 -19.82 8.96 -4.13
N ALA A 173 -18.89 9.89 -3.90
CA ALA A 173 -17.50 9.58 -3.57
C ALA A 173 -17.43 8.72 -2.30
N MET A 174 -16.46 7.81 -2.24
CA MET A 174 -16.19 7.10 -1.00
C MET A 174 -15.73 8.07 0.10
N PRO A 175 -16.05 7.81 1.37
CA PRO A 175 -15.60 8.64 2.50
C PRO A 175 -14.09 8.46 2.82
N VAL A 176 -13.36 7.67 2.01
CA VAL A 176 -11.94 7.38 2.18
C VAL A 176 -11.20 7.46 0.84
N GLN A 177 -9.93 7.85 0.90
CA GLN A 177 -9.02 7.90 -0.25
C GLN A 177 -8.35 6.53 -0.47
N ALA A 178 -9.15 5.48 -0.66
CA ALA A 178 -8.67 4.09 -0.74
C ALA A 178 -7.62 3.88 -1.85
N LEU A 179 -7.82 4.51 -3.02
CA LEU A 179 -6.89 4.43 -4.14
C LEU A 179 -5.55 5.10 -3.81
N ASP A 180 -5.58 6.27 -3.18
CA ASP A 180 -4.36 7.03 -2.83
C ASP A 180 -3.55 6.30 -1.75
N HIS A 181 -4.21 5.76 -0.72
CA HIS A 181 -3.54 4.95 0.29
C HIS A 181 -2.87 3.72 -0.32
N ALA A 182 -3.63 2.93 -1.08
CA ALA A 182 -3.09 1.72 -1.71
C ALA A 182 -1.96 2.06 -2.70
N ALA A 183 -2.08 3.13 -3.49
CA ALA A 183 -1.03 3.56 -4.40
C ALA A 183 0.26 3.95 -3.65
N GLY A 184 0.15 4.69 -2.55
CA GLY A 184 1.29 5.04 -1.71
C GLY A 184 2.01 3.81 -1.14
N TYR A 185 1.26 2.86 -0.58
CA TYR A 185 1.85 1.62 -0.04
C TYR A 185 2.45 0.72 -1.13
N LEU A 186 1.82 0.62 -2.29
CA LEU A 186 2.36 -0.13 -3.44
C LEU A 186 3.63 0.53 -3.99
N LEU A 187 3.69 1.87 -4.03
CA LEU A 187 4.90 2.59 -4.42
C LEU A 187 6.03 2.33 -3.42
N ALA A 188 5.74 2.40 -2.11
CA ALA A 188 6.72 2.09 -1.06
C ALA A 188 7.21 0.64 -1.13
N THR A 189 6.30 -0.30 -1.45
CA THR A 189 6.64 -1.71 -1.72
C THR A 189 7.62 -1.81 -2.87
N GLY A 190 7.31 -1.20 -4.02
CA GLY A 190 8.15 -1.22 -5.20
C GLY A 190 9.51 -0.56 -4.98
N ILE A 191 9.57 0.57 -4.28
CA ILE A 191 10.84 1.23 -3.90
C ILE A 191 11.67 0.31 -3.01
N SER A 192 11.06 -0.33 -2.02
CA SER A 192 11.75 -1.26 -1.13
C SER A 192 12.25 -2.49 -1.89
N ALA A 193 11.46 -3.02 -2.81
CA ALA A 193 11.89 -4.12 -3.68
C ALA A 193 13.07 -3.70 -4.59
N ALA A 194 13.02 -2.50 -5.17
CA ALA A 194 14.13 -1.94 -5.94
C ALA A 194 15.39 -1.73 -5.09
N LEU A 195 15.26 -1.29 -3.84
CA LEU A 195 16.38 -1.20 -2.89
C LEU A 195 16.99 -2.57 -2.60
N TYR A 196 16.15 -3.58 -2.38
CA TYR A 196 16.58 -4.96 -2.18
C TYR A 196 17.35 -5.47 -3.40
N LYS A 197 16.75 -5.37 -4.60
CA LYS A 197 17.39 -5.79 -5.86
C LYS A 197 18.68 -5.04 -6.13
N ARG A 198 18.71 -3.72 -5.94
CA ARG A 198 19.95 -2.93 -6.10
C ARG A 198 21.07 -3.45 -5.21
N ALA A 199 20.77 -3.90 -3.99
CA ALA A 199 21.79 -4.42 -3.08
C ALA A 199 22.35 -5.79 -3.51
N ILE A 200 21.57 -6.63 -4.21
CA ILE A 200 21.99 -7.98 -4.62
C ILE A 200 22.39 -8.10 -6.11
N GLU A 201 21.72 -7.38 -6.99
CA GLU A 201 21.86 -7.42 -8.46
C GLU A 201 22.57 -6.17 -9.01
N ARG A 202 22.72 -5.12 -8.21
CA ARG A 202 23.15 -3.77 -8.65
C ARG A 202 22.15 -3.18 -9.65
N GLY A 203 22.57 -2.16 -10.40
CA GLY A 203 21.75 -1.50 -11.41
C GLY A 203 20.83 -0.39 -10.89
N SER A 204 20.29 0.36 -11.85
CA SER A 204 19.26 1.39 -11.62
C SER A 204 17.87 0.76 -11.83
N TRP A 205 16.90 1.21 -11.06
CA TRP A 205 15.56 0.63 -11.06
C TRP A 205 14.50 1.71 -11.20
N GLU A 206 13.41 1.39 -11.88
CA GLU A 206 12.24 2.26 -12.02
C GLU A 206 11.03 1.62 -11.37
N VAL A 207 10.26 2.41 -10.62
CA VAL A 207 9.04 2.00 -9.94
C VAL A 207 7.94 2.99 -10.30
N THR A 208 6.90 2.53 -10.99
CA THR A 208 5.77 3.38 -11.38
C THR A 208 4.48 2.83 -10.80
N VAL A 209 3.64 3.72 -10.26
CA VAL A 209 2.30 3.39 -9.77
C VAL A 209 1.33 4.44 -10.28
N SER A 210 0.13 4.00 -10.72
CA SER A 210 -0.94 4.93 -11.06
C SER A 210 -2.22 4.62 -10.31
N LEU A 211 -2.97 5.66 -9.94
CA LEU A 211 -4.28 5.51 -9.30
C LEU A 211 -5.26 4.70 -10.18
N ALA A 212 -5.25 4.93 -11.49
CA ALA A 212 -6.03 4.14 -12.46
C ALA A 212 -5.60 2.67 -12.49
N GLY A 213 -4.30 2.38 -12.36
CA GLY A 213 -3.78 1.02 -12.21
C GLY A 213 -4.27 0.35 -10.93
N VAL A 214 -4.25 1.06 -9.81
CA VAL A 214 -4.79 0.59 -8.52
C VAL A 214 -6.30 0.34 -8.63
N MET A 215 -7.06 1.22 -9.27
CA MET A 215 -8.49 1.02 -9.52
C MET A 215 -8.75 -0.21 -10.37
N LYS A 216 -7.99 -0.42 -11.45
CA LYS A 216 -8.07 -1.62 -12.28
C LYS A 216 -7.77 -2.88 -11.48
N TYR A 217 -6.78 -2.82 -10.58
CA TYR A 217 -6.45 -3.91 -9.69
C TYR A 217 -7.60 -4.21 -8.72
N LEU A 218 -8.15 -3.19 -8.06
CA LEU A 218 -9.31 -3.30 -7.17
C LEU A 218 -10.52 -3.94 -7.88
N ARG A 219 -10.82 -3.51 -9.11
CA ARG A 219 -11.89 -4.15 -9.92
C ARG A 219 -11.61 -5.63 -10.18
N SER A 220 -10.35 -6.01 -10.37
CA SER A 220 -9.99 -7.41 -10.62
C SER A 220 -10.17 -8.32 -9.40
N LEU A 221 -10.23 -7.75 -8.18
CA LEU A 221 -10.55 -8.47 -6.95
C LEU A 221 -12.04 -8.85 -6.86
N GLY A 222 -12.88 -8.40 -7.81
CA GLY A 222 -14.32 -8.62 -7.78
C GLY A 222 -15.04 -7.69 -6.81
N GLN A 223 -16.36 -7.89 -6.71
CA GLN A 223 -17.27 -7.13 -5.85
C GLN A 223 -18.17 -8.08 -5.07
N HIS A 224 -18.63 -7.62 -3.92
CA HIS A 224 -19.62 -8.32 -3.11
C HIS A 224 -20.99 -8.33 -3.82
N PRO A 225 -21.73 -9.46 -3.80
CA PRO A 225 -23.02 -9.55 -4.46
C PRO A 225 -24.07 -8.67 -3.77
N GLY A 226 -24.81 -7.88 -4.55
CA GLY A 226 -25.87 -7.01 -4.06
C GLY A 226 -25.39 -6.09 -2.95
N ARG A 227 -26.08 -6.12 -1.80
CA ARG A 227 -25.79 -5.25 -0.65
C ARG A 227 -24.85 -5.83 0.40
N SER A 228 -24.40 -7.08 0.23
CA SER A 228 -23.63 -7.80 1.26
C SER A 228 -22.34 -7.09 1.68
N GLY A 229 -21.67 -6.37 0.78
CA GLY A 229 -20.46 -5.60 1.09
C GLY A 229 -20.70 -4.35 1.96
N PHE A 230 -21.95 -3.92 2.11
CA PHE A 230 -22.31 -2.80 2.99
C PHE A 230 -22.82 -3.25 4.36
N GLU A 231 -23.06 -4.55 4.53
CA GLU A 231 -23.54 -5.16 5.77
C GLU A 231 -22.34 -5.49 6.68
N CYS A 232 -21.56 -4.46 7.03
CA CYS A 232 -20.49 -4.60 8.00
C CYS A 232 -20.83 -3.98 9.35
N GLU A 233 -20.47 -4.69 10.41
CA GLU A 233 -20.50 -4.13 11.76
C GLU A 233 -19.33 -3.17 11.92
N GLY A 234 -19.64 -1.92 12.28
CA GLY A 234 -18.61 -0.94 12.63
C GLY A 234 -17.88 -1.33 13.92
N LEU A 235 -16.78 -0.62 14.20
CA LEU A 235 -16.08 -0.77 15.47
C LEU A 235 -16.93 -0.21 16.62
N THR A 236 -16.96 -0.94 17.73
CA THR A 236 -17.43 -0.40 19.00
C THR A 236 -16.48 0.68 19.51
N GLU A 237 -16.94 1.54 20.42
CA GLU A 237 -16.10 2.60 21.00
C GLU A 237 -14.86 2.02 21.70
N GLY A 238 -15.02 0.92 22.46
CA GLY A 238 -13.88 0.25 23.10
C GLY A 238 -12.88 -0.35 22.12
N GLU A 239 -13.34 -0.89 20.98
CA GLU A 239 -12.43 -1.37 19.92
C GLU A 239 -11.73 -0.20 19.24
N LEU A 240 -12.44 0.90 18.97
CA LEU A 240 -11.85 2.11 18.38
C LEU A 240 -10.71 2.66 19.24
N GLU A 241 -10.89 2.71 20.56
CA GLU A 241 -9.85 3.15 21.50
C GLU A 241 -8.55 2.35 21.38
N SER A 242 -8.63 1.04 21.07
CA SER A 242 -7.44 0.21 20.87
C SER A 242 -6.60 0.59 19.64
N PHE A 243 -7.20 1.30 18.67
CA PHE A 243 -6.51 1.77 17.48
C PHE A 243 -6.00 3.21 17.62
N LEU A 244 -6.34 3.92 18.68
CA LEU A 244 -5.95 5.31 18.87
C LEU A 244 -4.71 5.42 19.77
N GLU A 245 -3.84 6.36 19.44
CA GLU A 245 -2.78 6.82 20.33
C GLU A 245 -2.99 8.29 20.68
N ALA A 246 -2.60 8.67 21.90
CA ALA A 246 -2.61 10.04 22.37
C ALA A 246 -1.18 10.53 22.56
N ARG A 247 -0.86 11.72 22.06
CA ARG A 247 0.46 12.35 22.20
C ARG A 247 0.31 13.82 22.54
N GLU A 248 1.20 14.32 23.39
CA GLU A 248 1.29 15.74 23.68
C GLU A 248 1.95 16.50 22.51
N THR A 249 1.37 17.64 22.17
CA THR A 249 1.83 18.50 21.08
C THR A 249 1.90 19.95 21.54
N GLY A 250 2.46 20.84 20.72
CA GLY A 250 2.42 22.29 21.01
C GLY A 250 1.01 22.89 21.03
N PHE A 251 -0.01 22.11 20.65
CA PHE A 251 -1.42 22.48 20.67
C PHE A 251 -2.23 21.72 21.74
N GLY A 252 -1.57 21.00 22.65
CA GLY A 252 -2.18 20.11 23.64
C GLY A 252 -2.22 18.64 23.20
N THR A 253 -3.05 17.83 23.85
CA THR A 253 -3.17 16.40 23.56
C THR A 253 -3.81 16.16 22.20
N LEU A 254 -3.06 15.56 21.28
CA LEU A 254 -3.55 15.08 20.00
C LEU A 254 -3.89 13.59 20.11
N ARG A 255 -5.08 13.20 19.67
CA ARG A 255 -5.48 11.79 19.48
C ARG A 255 -5.51 11.47 17.99
N ALA A 256 -4.86 10.38 17.60
CA ALA A 256 -4.76 9.94 16.22
C ALA A 256 -4.81 8.41 16.11
N VAL A 257 -5.11 7.91 14.92
CA VAL A 257 -5.02 6.47 14.63
C VAL A 257 -3.54 6.06 14.65
N SER A 258 -3.24 5.03 15.43
CA SER A 258 -1.91 4.43 15.52
C SER A 258 -1.51 3.76 14.19
N HIS A 259 -0.20 3.59 13.99
CA HIS A 259 0.32 2.96 12.79
C HIS A 259 -0.17 1.51 12.62
N SER A 260 -0.70 1.20 11.44
CA SER A 260 -1.29 -0.10 11.10
C SER A 260 -0.30 -1.24 10.92
N ALA A 261 1.00 -1.01 11.07
CA ALA A 261 2.05 -2.02 10.95
C ALA A 261 3.13 -1.79 11.98
N GLN A 262 3.66 -2.88 12.53
CA GLN A 262 4.77 -2.87 13.47
C GLN A 262 5.81 -3.88 13.00
N VAL A 263 7.08 -3.52 13.18
CA VAL A 263 8.21 -4.39 12.87
C VAL A 263 8.94 -4.62 14.17
N GLU A 264 9.23 -5.88 14.50
CA GLU A 264 9.95 -6.25 15.71
C GLU A 264 11.23 -5.41 15.81
N GLY A 265 11.41 -4.71 16.93
CA GLY A 265 12.55 -3.84 17.12
C GLY A 265 12.56 -2.60 16.21
N LYS A 266 11.39 -2.04 15.83
CA LYS A 266 11.22 -0.73 15.14
C LYS A 266 10.01 0.07 15.65
N HIS A 267 10.07 1.41 15.53
CA HIS A 267 8.94 2.32 15.78
C HIS A 267 8.58 3.18 14.58
N PRO A 268 7.44 2.91 13.94
CA PRO A 268 6.82 3.92 13.10
C PRO A 268 6.22 5.01 14.01
N GLY A 269 6.47 6.26 13.66
CA GLY A 269 6.01 7.43 14.40
C GLY A 269 6.71 8.70 13.92
N TRP A 270 6.45 9.81 14.61
CA TRP A 270 7.12 11.08 14.37
C TRP A 270 8.07 11.39 15.51
N ASP A 271 9.29 11.81 15.17
CA ASP A 271 10.29 12.28 16.15
C ASP A 271 9.91 13.67 16.69
N VAL A 272 9.22 14.46 15.86
CA VAL A 272 8.77 15.82 16.19
C VAL A 272 7.26 15.88 16.01
N MET A 273 6.56 16.19 17.10
CA MET A 273 5.11 16.42 17.06
C MET A 273 4.76 17.80 16.51
N PRO A 274 3.54 17.99 16.00
CA PRO A 274 3.04 19.32 15.62
C PRO A 274 3.27 20.33 16.74
N LYS A 275 3.75 21.52 16.37
CA LYS A 275 4.04 22.60 17.30
C LYS A 275 3.66 23.94 16.69
N LEU A 276 3.64 24.98 17.52
CA LEU A 276 3.26 26.32 17.10
C LEU A 276 4.14 26.80 15.95
N LEU A 277 3.52 27.44 14.94
CA LEU A 277 4.24 28.08 13.84
C LEU A 277 5.29 29.07 14.39
N GLY A 278 6.52 28.95 13.91
CA GLY A 278 7.64 29.81 14.33
C GLY A 278 8.34 29.38 15.62
N SER A 279 7.99 28.23 16.21
CA SER A 279 8.67 27.69 17.41
C SER A 279 9.91 26.84 17.11
N ASP A 280 10.20 26.58 15.83
CA ASP A 280 11.42 25.91 15.39
C ASP A 280 12.67 26.79 15.59
N GLN A 281 13.78 26.15 15.94
CA GLN A 281 15.09 26.77 15.80
C GLN A 281 15.44 26.85 14.31
N ALA A 282 16.04 27.97 13.89
CA ALA A 282 16.48 28.14 12.51
C ALA A 282 17.77 27.34 12.26
N GLU A 283 17.63 26.04 12.03
CA GLU A 283 18.73 25.12 11.70
C GLU A 283 18.43 24.29 10.44
N TRP A 284 19.48 23.79 9.79
CA TRP A 284 19.36 22.91 8.64
C TRP A 284 19.21 21.45 9.11
N LEU A 285 18.17 20.77 8.61
CA LEU A 285 17.85 19.36 8.91
C LEU A 285 18.50 18.37 7.93
#